data_AF-A0A367GFX1-F1
#
_entry.id   AF-A0A367GFX1-F1
#
_cell.length_a   1.000
_cell.length_b   1.000
_cell.length_c   1.000
_cell.angle_alpha   90.00
_cell.angle_beta   90.00
_cell.angle_gamma   90.00
#
_symmetry.space_group_name_H-M   'P 1'
#
loop_
_entity.id
_entity.type
_entity.pdbx_description
1 polymer ?
#
loop_
_entity_poly.entity_id
_entity_poly.type
_entity_poly.pdbx_seq_one_letter_code
_entity_poly.pdbx_strand_id
1 'polypeptide(L)'
;MISHPDINSLSSWQLLPIPARLRRSGPKAAESRSIQEQLYYNIFPFLCKPRWYIVRIMHRWWGHNKVTMRVAWQMIRERMGKMQAVQEIINVFVASVVSLAVLFILTRLGGKRQIAQMNLFDYVNSITIGSIAAEMATNLEQWYRPLTAMIVYGIAAFAVHYGTCKNRNVRLWLSGQAIPLMENGTIYKAELDRAKIDLNEFLAQARVAGYFDLNEVQCAMLETSGQISFLPKSFNRPVTPQDLAIQTDPASKWYDLVLDGKLIEENLHTSGKDRTWLNTQLSRTGIGQLSETFYAACDNQDNFFACRGE
;
A
#
# COMPACT_ATOMS: atom_id res chain seq x y z
N MET A 1 -27.76 -3.98 -4.83
CA MET A 1 -27.98 -3.90 -6.30
C MET A 1 -28.41 -2.49 -6.65
N ILE A 2 -27.45 -1.64 -7.00
CA ILE A 2 -27.72 -0.38 -7.71
C ILE A 2 -26.69 -0.38 -8.83
N SER A 3 -27.16 -0.62 -10.04
CA SER A 3 -26.35 -0.81 -11.24
C SER A 3 -25.82 0.55 -11.73
N HIS A 4 -24.51 0.59 -11.97
CA HIS A 4 -23.84 1.65 -12.72
C HIS A 4 -24.38 1.72 -14.16
N PRO A 5 -24.50 2.92 -14.77
CA PRO A 5 -24.70 3.02 -16.21
C PRO A 5 -23.36 2.91 -16.96
N ASP A 6 -23.41 2.12 -18.04
CA ASP A 6 -22.33 1.77 -18.95
C ASP A 6 -21.60 2.95 -19.60
N ILE A 7 -20.26 2.86 -19.63
CA ILE A 7 -19.31 3.83 -20.21
C ILE A 7 -19.13 3.66 -21.74
N ASN A 8 -19.84 2.75 -22.40
CA ASN A 8 -19.55 2.33 -23.78
C ASN A 8 -20.43 2.89 -24.92
N SER A 9 -21.12 4.03 -24.78
CA SER A 9 -21.94 4.59 -25.88
C SER A 9 -21.39 5.85 -26.58
N LEU A 10 -20.19 6.31 -26.25
CA LEU A 10 -19.60 7.56 -26.78
C LEU A 10 -18.83 7.40 -28.11
N SER A 11 -19.32 6.59 -29.05
CA SER A 11 -18.74 6.43 -30.40
C SER A 11 -19.60 6.98 -31.55
N SER A 12 -20.64 7.77 -31.26
CA SER A 12 -21.50 8.37 -32.28
C SER A 12 -21.54 9.90 -32.19
N TRP A 13 -20.42 10.55 -32.55
CA TRP A 13 -20.47 11.94 -33.00
C TRP A 13 -21.12 12.01 -34.39
N GLN A 14 -22.41 11.68 -34.47
CA GLN A 14 -23.23 12.09 -35.60
C GLN A 14 -23.47 13.59 -35.47
N LEU A 15 -23.02 14.33 -36.49
CA LEU A 15 -23.36 15.73 -36.74
C LEU A 15 -24.85 15.95 -36.44
N LEU A 16 -25.16 16.74 -35.42
CA LEU A 16 -26.54 17.09 -35.07
C LEU A 16 -27.25 17.69 -36.30
N PRO A 17 -28.47 17.24 -36.64
CA PRO A 17 -29.18 17.75 -37.80
C PRO A 17 -29.60 19.21 -37.56
N ILE A 18 -29.38 20.02 -38.60
CA ILE A 18 -29.82 21.41 -38.68
C ILE A 18 -31.35 21.44 -38.51
N PRO A 19 -31.93 22.31 -37.65
CA PRO A 19 -33.37 22.42 -37.54
C PRO A 19 -33.99 22.75 -38.90
N ALA A 20 -35.02 21.99 -39.29
CA ALA A 20 -35.62 21.93 -40.63
C ALA A 20 -36.23 23.26 -41.16
N ARG A 21 -36.07 24.38 -40.45
CA ARG A 21 -36.58 25.70 -40.84
C ARG A 21 -35.67 26.47 -41.79
N LEU A 22 -34.52 25.93 -42.16
CA LEU A 22 -33.56 26.54 -43.10
C LEU A 22 -33.51 25.84 -44.47
N ARG A 23 -34.54 25.06 -44.83
CA ARG A 23 -34.59 24.30 -46.10
C ARG A 23 -35.39 25.00 -47.20
N ARG A 24 -35.36 26.33 -47.31
CA ARG A 24 -35.88 27.06 -48.50
C ARG A 24 -35.15 28.39 -48.72
N SER A 25 -34.03 28.36 -49.45
CA SER A 25 -33.68 29.28 -50.55
C SER A 25 -32.18 29.20 -50.92
N GLY A 26 -31.89 28.83 -52.18
CA GLY A 26 -30.69 29.23 -52.94
C GLY A 26 -29.30 28.70 -52.56
N PRO A 27 -28.32 28.79 -53.49
CA PRO A 27 -27.03 28.09 -53.41
C PRO A 27 -26.05 28.83 -52.47
N LYS A 28 -25.95 28.39 -51.21
CA LYS A 28 -24.94 28.88 -50.23
C LYS A 28 -24.34 27.79 -49.34
N ALA A 29 -24.11 26.60 -49.90
CA ALA A 29 -23.47 25.50 -49.16
C ALA A 29 -21.93 25.58 -49.14
N ALA A 30 -21.30 26.28 -50.08
CA ALA A 30 -19.83 26.46 -50.13
C ALA A 30 -19.34 27.61 -49.22
N GLU A 31 -20.16 28.63 -49.02
CA GLU A 31 -19.84 29.83 -48.21
C GLU A 31 -19.92 29.58 -46.69
N SER A 32 -20.53 28.47 -46.26
CA SER A 32 -20.67 28.12 -44.83
C SER A 32 -19.50 27.31 -44.27
N ARG A 33 -18.79 26.54 -45.11
CA ARG A 33 -17.56 25.84 -44.73
C ARG A 33 -16.40 26.82 -44.49
N SER A 34 -16.29 27.87 -45.30
CA SER A 34 -15.26 28.91 -45.12
C SER A 34 -15.42 29.69 -43.81
N ILE A 35 -16.65 29.88 -43.33
CA ILE A 35 -16.94 30.55 -42.06
C ILE A 35 -16.51 29.67 -40.88
N GLN A 36 -16.71 28.35 -40.93
CA GLN A 36 -16.22 27.44 -39.87
C GLN A 36 -14.69 27.37 -39.83
N GLU A 37 -14.02 27.31 -40.98
CA GLU A 37 -12.55 27.35 -41.04
C GLU A 37 -11.99 28.72 -40.61
N GLN A 38 -12.63 29.83 -40.99
CA GLN A 38 -12.26 31.17 -40.52
C GLN A 38 -12.51 31.37 -39.02
N LEU A 39 -13.56 30.77 -38.46
CA LEU A 39 -13.80 30.77 -37.00
C LEU A 39 -12.76 29.93 -36.27
N TYR A 40 -12.39 28.78 -36.82
CA TYR A 40 -11.34 27.94 -36.25
C TYR A 40 -10.02 28.71 -36.23
N TYR A 41 -9.54 29.23 -37.36
CA TYR A 41 -8.29 29.99 -37.43
C TYR A 41 -8.28 31.30 -36.61
N ASN A 42 -9.42 32.00 -36.53
CA ASN A 42 -9.50 33.26 -35.77
C ASN A 42 -9.73 33.07 -34.27
N ILE A 43 -10.26 31.94 -33.79
CA ILE A 43 -10.55 31.72 -32.36
C ILE A 43 -9.46 30.86 -31.70
N PHE A 44 -8.79 29.98 -32.46
CA PHE A 44 -7.77 29.07 -31.94
C PHE A 44 -6.59 29.75 -31.20
N PRO A 45 -6.04 30.90 -31.65
CA PRO A 45 -4.94 31.58 -30.97
C PRO A 45 -5.32 32.18 -29.60
N PHE A 46 -6.61 32.36 -29.34
CA PHE A 46 -7.12 33.05 -28.15
C PHE A 46 -7.47 32.11 -27.00
N LEU A 47 -7.52 30.80 -27.26
CA LEU A 47 -7.89 29.77 -26.28
C LEU A 47 -6.76 29.37 -25.30
N CYS A 48 -5.57 29.98 -25.43
CA CYS A 48 -4.46 29.83 -24.47
C CYS A 48 -4.35 31.00 -23.47
N LYS A 49 -5.32 31.92 -23.45
CA LYS A 49 -5.27 33.13 -22.61
C LYS A 49 -6.19 33.03 -21.39
N PRO A 50 -5.89 33.73 -20.28
CA PRO A 50 -6.67 33.71 -19.05
C PRO A 50 -8.15 34.05 -19.28
N ARG A 51 -9.04 33.53 -18.42
CA ARG A 51 -10.51 33.64 -18.52
C ARG A 51 -11.02 35.07 -18.77
N TRP A 52 -10.36 36.10 -18.22
CA TRP A 52 -10.73 37.51 -18.44
C TRP A 52 -10.42 38.02 -19.86
N TYR A 53 -9.39 37.49 -20.51
CA TYR A 53 -8.98 37.86 -21.87
C TYR A 53 -9.99 37.38 -22.92
N ILE A 54 -10.51 36.16 -22.74
CA ILE A 54 -11.55 35.57 -23.61
C ILE A 54 -12.85 36.36 -23.49
N VAL A 55 -13.26 36.73 -22.27
CA VAL A 55 -14.45 37.55 -22.01
C VAL A 55 -14.33 38.94 -22.65
N ARG A 56 -13.15 39.56 -22.61
CA ARG A 56 -12.88 40.88 -23.22
C ARG A 56 -12.96 40.87 -24.74
N ILE A 57 -12.54 39.78 -25.39
CA ILE A 57 -12.65 39.60 -26.85
C ILE A 57 -14.08 39.30 -27.27
N MET A 58 -14.82 38.48 -26.51
CA MET A 58 -16.25 38.25 -26.75
C MET A 58 -17.05 39.56 -26.71
N HIS A 59 -16.69 40.49 -25.84
CA HIS A 59 -17.32 41.81 -25.78
C HIS A 59 -17.07 42.66 -27.04
N ARG A 60 -15.94 42.44 -27.71
CA ARG A 60 -15.55 43.12 -28.95
C ARG A 60 -16.12 42.44 -30.22
N TRP A 61 -16.52 41.18 -30.11
CA TRP A 61 -17.12 40.35 -31.17
C TRP A 61 -18.66 40.28 -31.12
N TRP A 62 -19.30 41.09 -30.26
CA TRP A 62 -20.75 41.08 -29.99
C TRP A 62 -21.64 41.32 -31.22
N GLY A 63 -21.09 41.80 -32.35
CA GLY A 63 -21.88 42.38 -33.44
C GLY A 63 -22.49 41.47 -34.51
N HIS A 64 -22.00 40.25 -34.80
CA HIS A 64 -22.21 39.73 -36.18
C HIS A 64 -22.91 38.39 -36.44
N ASN A 65 -23.11 37.45 -35.50
CA ASN A 65 -24.00 36.29 -35.78
C ASN A 65 -24.36 35.44 -34.53
N LYS A 66 -25.64 35.10 -34.32
CA LYS A 66 -26.10 34.30 -33.15
C LYS A 66 -25.67 32.82 -33.22
N VAL A 67 -25.44 32.29 -34.41
CA VAL A 67 -25.06 30.88 -34.62
C VAL A 67 -23.59 30.65 -34.27
N THR A 68 -22.71 31.56 -34.70
CA THR A 68 -21.27 31.50 -34.40
C THR A 68 -20.99 31.67 -32.91
N MET A 69 -21.79 32.50 -32.22
CA MET A 69 -21.73 32.61 -30.76
C MET A 69 -22.08 31.31 -30.04
N ARG A 70 -23.12 30.57 -30.45
CA ARG A 70 -23.48 29.29 -29.80
C ARG A 70 -22.38 28.24 -29.95
N VAL A 71 -21.80 28.14 -31.15
CA VAL A 71 -20.73 27.19 -31.45
C VAL A 71 -19.43 27.56 -30.71
N ALA A 72 -19.07 28.85 -30.68
CA ALA A 72 -17.92 29.33 -29.90
C ALA A 72 -18.12 29.10 -28.39
N TRP A 73 -19.33 29.34 -27.86
CA TRP A 73 -19.65 29.07 -26.45
C TRP A 73 -19.57 27.58 -26.10
N GLN A 74 -20.04 26.68 -27.00
CA GLN A 74 -19.92 25.24 -26.80
C GLN A 74 -18.46 24.78 -26.77
N MET A 75 -17.64 25.22 -27.74
CA MET A 75 -16.20 24.89 -27.76
C MET A 75 -15.45 25.40 -26.53
N ILE A 76 -15.74 26.62 -26.07
CA ILE A 76 -15.14 27.19 -24.86
C ILE A 76 -15.58 26.39 -23.62
N ARG A 77 -16.86 26.01 -23.52
CA ARG A 77 -17.38 25.19 -22.41
C ARG A 77 -16.71 23.81 -22.36
N GLU A 78 -16.59 23.12 -23.50
CA GLU A 78 -15.92 21.81 -23.57
C GLU A 78 -14.43 21.91 -23.23
N ARG A 79 -13.72 22.93 -23.74
CA ARG A 79 -12.29 23.10 -23.46
C ARG A 79 -12.03 23.52 -22.02
N MET A 80 -12.89 24.37 -21.43
CA MET A 80 -12.83 24.69 -20.01
C MET A 80 -13.09 23.46 -19.13
N GLY A 81 -14.07 22.62 -19.49
CA GLY A 81 -14.32 21.36 -18.79
C GLY A 81 -13.14 20.39 -18.84
N LYS A 82 -12.50 20.21 -20.01
CA LYS A 82 -11.28 19.39 -20.15
C LYS A 82 -10.11 19.93 -19.33
N MET A 83 -9.90 21.25 -19.32
CA MET A 83 -8.84 21.89 -18.52
C MET A 83 -9.08 21.71 -17.01
N GLN A 84 -10.34 21.79 -16.55
CA GLN A 84 -10.71 21.53 -15.16
C GLN A 84 -10.47 20.07 -14.78
N ALA A 85 -10.90 19.12 -15.61
CA ALA A 85 -10.68 17.69 -15.37
C ALA A 85 -9.18 17.34 -15.30
N VAL A 86 -8.36 17.89 -16.19
CA VAL A 86 -6.89 17.68 -16.16
C VAL A 86 -6.29 18.21 -14.86
N GLN A 87 -6.72 19.40 -14.40
CA GLN A 87 -6.25 19.97 -13.14
C GLN A 87 -6.67 19.11 -11.94
N GLU A 88 -7.90 18.59 -11.92
CA GLU A 88 -8.37 17.69 -10.88
C GLU A 88 -7.55 16.40 -10.84
N ILE A 89 -7.28 15.79 -12.00
CA ILE A 89 -6.46 14.58 -12.09
C ILE A 89 -5.04 14.82 -11.54
N ILE A 90 -4.42 15.95 -11.89
CA ILE A 90 -3.10 16.33 -11.36
C ILE A 90 -3.16 16.49 -9.83
N ASN A 91 -4.19 17.16 -9.31
CA ASN A 91 -4.36 17.36 -7.89
C ASN A 91 -4.55 16.03 -7.15
N VAL A 92 -5.37 15.11 -7.66
CA VAL A 92 -5.55 13.75 -7.11
C VAL A 92 -4.23 13.00 -7.11
N PHE A 93 -3.47 13.06 -8.20
CA PHE A 93 -2.17 12.39 -8.30
C PHE A 93 -1.20 12.88 -7.22
N VAL A 94 -1.01 14.20 -7.10
CA VAL A 94 -0.13 14.79 -6.10
C VAL A 94 -0.61 14.49 -4.68
N ALA A 95 -1.90 14.64 -4.41
CA ALA A 95 -2.48 14.35 -3.10
C ALA A 95 -2.31 12.88 -2.71
N SER A 96 -2.47 11.95 -3.65
CA SER A 96 -2.26 10.51 -3.42
C SER A 96 -0.81 10.19 -3.09
N VAL A 97 0.16 10.77 -3.81
CA VAL A 97 1.59 10.57 -3.55
C VAL A 97 1.98 11.14 -2.18
N VAL A 98 1.51 12.35 -1.85
CA VAL A 98 1.77 12.97 -0.54
C VAL A 98 1.12 12.16 0.58
N SER A 99 -0.13 11.74 0.42
CA SER A 99 -0.83 10.92 1.40
C SER A 99 -0.10 9.60 1.67
N LEU A 100 0.38 8.93 0.62
CA LEU A 100 1.18 7.71 0.76
C LEU A 100 2.48 7.97 1.52
N ALA A 101 3.19 9.05 1.19
CA ALA A 101 4.43 9.41 1.88
C ALA A 101 4.20 9.69 3.38
N VAL A 102 3.15 10.45 3.73
CA VAL A 102 2.84 10.74 5.14
C VAL A 102 2.40 9.48 5.88
N LEU A 103 1.54 8.66 5.28
CA LEU A 103 1.13 7.36 5.82
C LEU A 103 2.35 6.46 6.11
N PHE A 104 3.28 6.38 5.16
CA PHE A 104 4.50 5.60 5.30
C PHE A 104 5.39 6.11 6.45
N ILE A 105 5.56 7.43 6.59
CA ILE A 105 6.32 8.02 7.69
C ILE A 105 5.68 7.69 9.04
N LEU A 106 4.36 7.87 9.16
CA LEU A 106 3.64 7.63 10.42
C LEU A 106 3.67 6.16 10.82
N THR A 107 3.45 5.25 9.88
CA THR A 107 3.55 3.80 10.14
C THR A 107 4.97 3.39 10.51
N ARG A 108 6.00 3.95 9.86
CA ARG A 108 7.41 3.71 10.20
C ARG A 108 7.76 4.18 11.61
N LEU A 109 7.25 5.34 12.03
CA LEU A 109 7.42 5.86 13.40
C LEU A 109 6.72 4.99 14.45
N GLY A 110 5.65 4.28 14.06
CA GLY A 110 4.96 3.30 14.90
C GLY A 110 5.78 2.04 15.24
N GLY A 111 6.92 1.82 14.58
CA GLY A 111 7.86 0.74 14.88
C GLY A 111 7.54 -0.61 14.24
N LYS A 112 8.41 -1.61 14.46
CA LYS A 112 8.38 -2.93 13.78
C LYS A 112 7.18 -3.82 14.18
N ARG A 113 6.42 -3.44 15.21
CA ARG A 113 5.32 -4.24 15.77
C ARG A 113 4.14 -4.42 14.80
N GLN A 114 3.92 -3.47 13.88
CA GLN A 114 2.81 -3.52 12.92
C GLN A 114 2.88 -4.66 11.89
N ILE A 115 4.03 -5.34 11.70
CA ILE A 115 4.20 -6.26 10.56
C ILE A 115 4.16 -7.76 10.95
N ALA A 116 4.58 -8.14 12.16
CA ALA A 116 4.80 -9.56 12.49
C ALA A 116 3.69 -10.23 13.32
N GLN A 117 3.09 -9.50 14.27
CA GLN A 117 2.04 -10.00 15.19
C GLN A 117 1.18 -8.81 15.61
N MET A 118 0.18 -8.45 14.78
CA MET A 118 -0.71 -7.33 15.09
C MET A 118 -1.68 -7.73 16.18
N ASN A 119 -1.75 -6.94 17.25
CA ASN A 119 -2.84 -7.02 18.21
C ASN A 119 -4.09 -6.31 17.62
N LEU A 120 -5.27 -6.58 18.18
CA LEU A 120 -6.53 -5.95 17.75
C LEU A 120 -6.45 -4.42 17.69
N PHE A 121 -5.77 -3.80 18.65
CA PHE A 121 -5.54 -2.35 18.64
C PHE A 121 -4.73 -1.89 17.41
N ASP A 122 -3.66 -2.61 17.08
CA ASP A 122 -2.80 -2.28 15.92
C ASP A 122 -3.57 -2.44 14.61
N TYR A 123 -4.46 -3.43 14.55
CA TYR A 123 -5.35 -3.68 13.42
C TYR A 123 -6.34 -2.53 13.19
N VAL A 124 -7.08 -2.13 14.23
CA VAL A 124 -8.04 -1.00 14.17
C VAL A 124 -7.34 0.30 13.82
N ASN A 125 -6.16 0.54 14.41
CA ASN A 125 -5.32 1.70 14.13
C ASN A 125 -4.94 1.76 12.65
N SER A 126 -4.54 0.63 12.05
CA SER A 126 -4.12 0.57 10.64
C SER A 126 -5.26 0.88 9.67
N ILE A 127 -6.47 0.37 9.93
CA ILE A 127 -7.66 0.67 9.11
C ILE A 127 -8.02 2.16 9.21
N THR A 128 -7.95 2.72 10.41
CA THR A 128 -8.32 4.12 10.66
C THR A 128 -7.36 5.08 9.95
N ILE A 129 -6.04 4.87 10.09
CA ILE A 129 -5.04 5.71 9.40
C ILE A 129 -5.17 5.54 7.88
N GLY A 130 -5.39 4.32 7.39
CA GLY A 130 -5.65 4.07 5.96
C GLY A 130 -6.87 4.83 5.43
N SER A 131 -7.94 4.91 6.24
CA SER A 131 -9.16 5.65 5.88
C SER A 131 -8.93 7.16 5.81
N ILE A 132 -8.18 7.72 6.78
CA ILE A 132 -7.83 9.15 6.80
C ILE A 132 -6.90 9.48 5.62
N ALA A 133 -5.96 8.59 5.28
CA ALA A 133 -5.09 8.73 4.12
C ALA A 133 -5.90 8.69 2.81
N ALA A 134 -6.86 7.78 2.68
CA ALA A 134 -7.75 7.74 1.52
C ALA A 134 -8.57 9.03 1.38
N GLU A 135 -9.06 9.60 2.50
CA GLU A 135 -9.72 10.89 2.52
C GLU A 135 -8.78 12.03 2.10
N MET A 136 -7.51 12.00 2.52
CA MET A 136 -6.50 12.97 2.09
C MET A 136 -6.23 12.92 0.58
N ALA A 137 -6.23 11.73 -0.01
CA ALA A 137 -6.01 11.55 -1.44
C ALA A 137 -7.20 12.00 -2.31
N THR A 138 -8.42 11.97 -1.77
CA THR A 138 -9.66 12.18 -2.54
C THR A 138 -10.34 13.53 -2.26
N ASN A 139 -10.24 14.07 -1.04
CA ASN A 139 -10.87 15.33 -0.66
C ASN A 139 -9.93 16.52 -0.90
N LEU A 140 -9.94 17.03 -2.14
CA LEU A 140 -9.02 18.07 -2.60
C LEU A 140 -9.39 19.50 -2.15
N GLU A 141 -10.65 19.76 -1.81
CA GLU A 141 -11.10 21.12 -1.46
C GLU A 141 -10.53 21.60 -0.12
N GLN A 142 -10.25 20.67 0.80
CA GLN A 142 -9.85 20.98 2.17
C GLN A 142 -8.71 20.09 2.65
N TRP A 143 -7.65 19.95 1.84
CA TRP A 143 -6.49 19.09 2.08
C TRP A 143 -5.86 19.21 3.49
N TYR A 144 -5.97 20.36 4.15
CA TYR A 144 -5.41 20.60 5.48
C TYR A 144 -6.16 19.85 6.59
N ARG A 145 -7.45 19.54 6.41
CA ARG A 145 -8.27 18.82 7.40
C ARG A 145 -7.82 17.37 7.58
N PRO A 146 -7.78 16.52 6.54
CA PRO A 146 -7.33 15.14 6.69
C PRO A 146 -5.84 15.08 7.05
N LEU A 147 -5.01 16.02 6.60
CA LEU A 147 -3.61 16.12 7.05
C LEU A 147 -3.50 16.38 8.56
N THR A 148 -4.26 17.34 9.09
CA THR A 148 -4.27 17.64 10.53
C THR A 148 -4.81 16.46 11.32
N ALA A 149 -5.89 15.83 10.85
CA ALA A 149 -6.45 14.64 11.47
C ALA A 149 -5.43 13.50 11.53
N MET A 150 -4.69 13.26 10.44
CA MET A 150 -3.68 12.21 10.35
C MET A 150 -2.49 12.47 11.29
N ILE A 151 -2.05 13.72 11.44
CA ILE A 151 -0.99 14.10 12.39
C ILE A 151 -1.45 13.89 13.83
N VAL A 152 -2.63 14.41 14.19
CA VAL A 152 -3.19 14.27 15.54
C VAL A 152 -3.37 12.79 15.89
N TYR A 153 -3.92 12.02 14.95
CA TYR A 153 -4.09 10.59 15.11
C TYR A 153 -2.75 9.86 15.24
N GLY A 154 -1.75 10.22 14.43
CA GLY A 154 -0.40 9.66 14.52
C GLY A 154 0.26 9.93 15.88
N ILE A 155 0.12 11.14 16.42
CA ILE A 155 0.61 11.49 17.77
C ILE A 155 -0.13 10.67 18.84
N ALA A 156 -1.45 10.55 18.74
CA ALA A 156 -2.24 9.76 19.67
C ALA A 156 -1.85 8.28 19.64
N ALA A 157 -1.72 7.69 18.44
CA ALA A 157 -1.28 6.32 18.24
C ALA A 157 0.12 6.09 18.80
N PHE A 158 1.04 7.04 18.60
CA PHE A 158 2.39 6.98 19.19
C PHE A 158 2.36 7.06 20.72
N ALA A 159 1.53 7.94 21.30
CA ALA A 159 1.37 8.06 22.74
C ALA A 159 0.81 6.77 23.35
N VAL A 160 -0.16 6.14 22.69
CA VAL A 160 -0.68 4.83 23.08
C VAL A 160 0.40 3.77 23.01
N HIS A 161 1.14 3.70 21.89
CA HIS A 161 2.25 2.77 21.74
C HIS A 161 3.28 2.92 22.86
N TYR A 162 3.75 4.15 23.11
CA TYR A 162 4.67 4.45 24.21
C TYR A 162 4.10 4.05 25.57
N GLY A 163 2.81 4.31 25.80
CA GLY A 163 2.08 3.89 27.01
C GLY A 163 2.08 2.38 27.21
N THR A 164 1.80 1.59 26.16
CA THR A 164 1.82 0.11 26.23
C THR A 164 3.23 -0.47 26.43
N CYS A 165 4.26 0.19 25.92
CA CYS A 165 5.65 -0.21 26.14
C CYS A 165 6.09 0.06 27.58
N LYS A 166 5.69 1.21 28.15
CA LYS A 166 6.14 1.64 29.48
C LYS A 166 5.30 1.07 30.63
N ASN A 167 3.99 0.93 30.44
CA ASN A 167 3.07 0.55 31.51
C ASN A 167 2.35 -0.77 31.20
N ARG A 168 2.60 -1.76 32.05
CA ARG A 168 1.96 -3.09 31.97
C ARG A 168 0.43 -2.99 32.03
N ASN A 169 -0.14 -2.12 32.86
CA ASN A 169 -1.59 -2.02 33.01
C ASN A 169 -2.25 -1.46 31.73
N VAL A 170 -1.61 -0.49 31.10
CA VAL A 170 -2.06 0.05 29.80
C VAL A 170 -1.98 -1.03 28.73
N ARG A 171 -0.89 -1.82 28.73
CA ARG A 171 -0.75 -2.97 27.82
C ARG A 171 -1.82 -4.04 28.04
N LEU A 172 -2.12 -4.40 29.28
CA LEU A 172 -3.16 -5.39 29.60
C LEU A 172 -4.54 -4.90 29.20
N TRP A 173 -4.82 -3.60 29.34
CA TRP A 173 -6.11 -3.02 28.97
C TRP A 173 -6.30 -2.91 27.45
N LEU A 174 -5.25 -2.55 26.69
CA LEU A 174 -5.31 -2.36 25.24
C LEU A 174 -4.99 -3.60 24.40
N SER A 175 -4.04 -4.43 24.86
CA SER A 175 -3.62 -5.66 24.18
C SER A 175 -4.18 -6.93 24.78
N GLY A 176 -4.81 -6.85 25.95
CA GLY A 176 -5.20 -8.03 26.67
C GLY A 176 -4.00 -8.80 27.22
N GLN A 177 -4.27 -10.04 27.60
CA GLN A 177 -3.30 -11.00 28.10
C GLN A 177 -3.56 -12.35 27.44
N ALA A 178 -2.52 -13.19 27.39
CA ALA A 178 -2.71 -14.56 26.93
C ALA A 178 -3.66 -15.31 27.87
N ILE A 179 -4.54 -16.14 27.30
CA ILE A 179 -5.56 -16.88 28.04
C ILE A 179 -5.22 -18.38 27.95
N PRO A 180 -5.05 -19.10 29.07
CA PRO A 180 -4.87 -20.54 29.02
C PRO A 180 -6.19 -21.20 28.60
N LEU A 181 -6.17 -21.95 27.50
CA LEU A 181 -7.34 -22.67 26.98
C LEU A 181 -7.35 -24.14 27.41
N MET A 182 -6.17 -24.73 27.58
CA MET A 182 -6.00 -26.12 27.96
C MET A 182 -4.70 -26.29 28.74
N GLU A 183 -4.72 -27.15 29.76
CA GLU A 183 -3.52 -27.53 30.49
C GLU A 183 -3.67 -28.94 31.06
N ASN A 184 -2.59 -29.73 31.05
CA ASN A 184 -2.55 -31.07 31.64
C ASN A 184 -3.71 -32.00 31.16
N GLY A 185 -4.07 -31.93 29.87
CA GLY A 185 -5.16 -32.73 29.31
C GLY A 185 -6.57 -32.21 29.58
N THR A 186 -6.73 -31.10 30.31
CA THR A 186 -8.04 -30.51 30.61
C THR A 186 -8.26 -29.26 29.79
N ILE A 187 -9.33 -29.24 28.99
CA ILE A 187 -9.77 -28.04 28.26
C ILE A 187 -10.63 -27.18 29.19
N TYR A 188 -10.27 -25.92 29.35
CA TYR A 188 -10.98 -24.97 30.19
C TYR A 188 -12.16 -24.36 29.43
N LYS A 189 -13.33 -25.01 29.52
CA LYS A 189 -14.56 -24.54 28.85
C LYS A 189 -14.89 -23.07 29.17
N ALA A 190 -14.75 -22.66 30.44
CA ALA A 190 -15.01 -21.28 30.84
C ALA A 190 -14.07 -20.26 30.15
N GLU A 191 -12.81 -20.64 29.91
CA GLU A 191 -11.85 -19.78 29.22
C GLU A 191 -12.08 -19.76 27.71
N LEU A 192 -12.50 -20.88 27.11
CA LEU A 192 -12.99 -20.90 25.72
C LEU A 192 -14.20 -19.98 25.53
N ASP A 193 -15.19 -20.06 26.43
CA ASP A 193 -16.39 -19.20 26.39
C ASP A 193 -16.00 -17.72 26.55
N ARG A 194 -15.09 -17.40 27.49
CA ARG A 194 -14.57 -16.04 27.69
C ARG A 194 -13.80 -15.52 26.48
N ALA A 195 -13.04 -16.39 25.82
CA ALA A 195 -12.33 -16.09 24.58
C ALA A 195 -13.25 -16.06 23.35
N LYS A 196 -14.52 -16.47 23.50
CA LYS A 196 -15.49 -16.64 22.40
C LYS A 196 -14.98 -17.61 21.31
N ILE A 197 -14.27 -18.65 21.72
CA ILE A 197 -13.74 -19.70 20.84
C ILE A 197 -14.61 -20.94 21.02
N ASP A 198 -15.23 -21.41 19.95
CA ASP A 198 -15.96 -22.67 19.97
C ASP A 198 -14.99 -23.86 20.09
N LEU A 199 -15.45 -24.97 20.69
CA LEU A 199 -14.64 -26.17 20.80
C LEU A 199 -14.19 -26.68 19.41
N ASN A 200 -15.03 -26.60 18.39
CA ASN A 200 -14.65 -27.03 17.04
C ASN A 200 -13.56 -26.13 16.44
N GLU A 201 -13.58 -24.84 16.75
CA GLU A 201 -12.54 -23.90 16.32
C GLU A 201 -11.21 -24.19 17.02
N PHE A 202 -11.24 -24.41 18.34
CA PHE A 202 -10.06 -24.86 19.09
C PHE A 202 -9.45 -26.14 18.50
N LEU A 203 -10.29 -27.16 18.25
CA LEU A 203 -9.87 -28.43 17.65
C LEU A 203 -9.37 -28.28 16.20
N ALA A 204 -9.93 -27.36 15.43
CA ALA A 204 -9.45 -27.04 14.09
C ALA A 204 -8.05 -26.39 14.15
N GLN A 205 -7.85 -25.43 15.05
CA GLN A 205 -6.56 -24.78 15.25
C GLN A 205 -5.49 -25.77 15.75
N ALA A 206 -5.84 -26.69 16.63
CA ALA A 206 -4.95 -27.77 17.06
C ALA A 206 -4.47 -28.61 15.87
N ARG A 207 -5.39 -29.01 14.98
CA ARG A 207 -5.04 -29.78 13.76
C ARG A 207 -4.18 -28.98 12.78
N VAL A 208 -4.47 -27.69 12.60
CA VAL A 208 -3.63 -26.80 11.77
C VAL A 208 -2.21 -26.69 12.35
N ALA A 209 -2.07 -26.67 13.67
CA ALA A 209 -0.78 -26.71 14.36
C ALA A 209 -0.11 -28.09 14.36
N GLY A 210 -0.75 -29.12 13.80
CA GLY A 210 -0.23 -30.49 13.68
C GLY A 210 -0.66 -31.44 14.80
N TYR A 211 -1.46 -30.98 15.77
CA TYR A 211 -1.93 -31.79 16.90
C TYR A 211 -3.33 -32.35 16.64
N PHE A 212 -3.39 -33.61 16.20
CA PHE A 212 -4.65 -34.34 16.04
C PHE A 212 -5.09 -35.02 17.34
N ASP A 213 -4.14 -35.46 18.15
CA ASP A 213 -4.40 -36.00 19.49
C ASP A 213 -4.05 -34.95 20.55
N LEU A 214 -5.07 -34.46 21.26
CA LEU A 214 -4.88 -33.50 22.34
C LEU A 214 -4.13 -34.09 23.53
N ASN A 215 -4.05 -35.42 23.66
CA ASN A 215 -3.23 -36.04 24.70
C ASN A 215 -1.74 -35.75 24.51
N GLU A 216 -1.31 -35.34 23.33
CA GLU A 216 0.07 -34.92 23.05
C GLU A 216 0.35 -33.48 23.47
N VAL A 217 -0.70 -32.70 23.79
CA VAL A 217 -0.61 -31.29 24.16
C VAL A 217 -0.53 -31.15 25.68
N GLN A 218 0.49 -30.45 26.15
CA GLN A 218 0.69 -30.10 27.55
C GLN A 218 -0.10 -28.85 27.92
N CYS A 219 -0.02 -27.82 27.08
CA CYS A 219 -0.68 -26.53 27.29
C CYS A 219 -1.09 -25.92 25.94
N ALA A 220 -2.24 -25.26 25.91
CA ALA A 220 -2.64 -24.40 24.80
C ALA A 220 -3.01 -23.02 25.32
N MET A 221 -2.45 -21.97 24.71
CA MET A 221 -2.69 -20.58 25.12
C MET A 221 -3.19 -19.75 23.94
N LEU A 222 -4.23 -18.95 24.17
CA LEU A 222 -4.64 -17.93 23.23
C LEU A 222 -3.76 -16.70 23.38
N GLU A 223 -3.01 -16.35 22.34
CA GLU A 223 -2.15 -15.16 22.31
C GLU A 223 -2.94 -13.88 22.04
N THR A 224 -2.35 -12.73 22.35
CA THR A 224 -2.96 -11.40 22.07
C THR A 224 -3.16 -11.10 20.58
N SER A 225 -2.49 -11.86 19.71
CA SER A 225 -2.71 -11.81 18.26
C SER A 225 -3.95 -12.58 17.80
N GLY A 226 -4.61 -13.33 18.70
CA GLY A 226 -5.73 -14.21 18.38
C GLY A 226 -5.31 -15.60 17.91
N GLN A 227 -4.02 -15.88 17.78
CA GLN A 227 -3.51 -17.22 17.47
C GLN A 227 -3.44 -18.08 18.73
N ILE A 228 -3.63 -19.39 18.58
CA ILE A 228 -3.44 -20.35 19.68
C ILE A 228 -2.05 -20.95 19.56
N SER A 229 -1.25 -20.82 20.60
CA SER A 229 0.03 -21.51 20.74
C SER A 229 -0.18 -22.85 21.45
N PHE A 230 0.50 -23.88 20.98
CA PHE A 230 0.42 -25.24 21.53
C PHE A 230 1.79 -25.70 21.99
N LEU A 231 1.88 -26.07 23.26
CA LEU A 231 3.07 -26.69 23.85
C LEU A 231 2.86 -28.22 23.89
N PRO A 232 3.65 -29.01 23.15
CA PRO A 232 3.58 -30.47 23.24
C PRO A 232 4.12 -30.96 24.58
N LYS A 233 3.65 -32.14 25.01
CA LYS A 233 4.25 -32.88 26.11
C LYS A 233 5.69 -33.23 25.81
N SER A 234 6.51 -33.33 26.85
CA SER A 234 7.95 -33.59 26.68
C SER A 234 8.27 -34.89 25.95
N PHE A 235 7.37 -35.87 25.93
CA PHE A 235 7.57 -37.13 25.21
C PHE A 235 7.20 -37.03 23.71
N ASN A 236 6.35 -36.06 23.34
CA ASN A 236 5.87 -35.87 21.97
C ASN A 236 6.60 -34.72 21.24
N ARG A 237 7.39 -33.90 21.94
CA ARG A 237 8.20 -32.85 21.30
C ARG A 237 9.33 -33.48 20.45
N PRO A 238 9.78 -32.80 19.38
CA PRO A 238 10.95 -33.24 18.62
C PRO A 238 12.17 -33.44 19.52
N VAL A 239 12.96 -34.47 19.20
CA VAL A 239 14.21 -34.77 19.90
C VAL A 239 15.20 -33.63 19.70
N THR A 240 15.83 -33.18 20.78
CA THR A 240 16.92 -32.20 20.73
C THR A 240 18.26 -32.91 20.87
N PRO A 241 19.37 -32.33 20.39
CA PRO A 241 20.71 -32.89 20.62
C PRO A 241 21.01 -33.16 22.10
N GLN A 242 20.46 -32.34 23.00
CA GLN A 242 20.60 -32.51 24.45
C GLN A 242 19.95 -33.81 24.96
N ASP A 243 18.80 -34.21 24.41
CA ASP A 243 18.12 -35.47 24.80
C ASP A 243 18.93 -36.71 24.41
N LEU A 244 19.73 -36.60 23.35
CA LEU A 244 20.61 -37.65 22.84
C LEU A 244 22.03 -37.57 23.41
N ALA A 245 22.30 -36.62 24.32
CA ALA A 245 23.64 -36.31 24.83
C ALA A 245 24.68 -36.07 23.72
N ILE A 246 24.25 -35.51 22.58
CA ILE A 246 25.12 -35.14 21.46
C ILE A 246 25.70 -33.75 21.76
N GLN A 247 27.03 -33.65 21.73
CA GLN A 247 27.70 -32.35 21.72
C GLN A 247 27.59 -31.74 20.32
N THR A 248 27.07 -30.52 20.24
CA THR A 248 26.95 -29.77 19.00
C THR A 248 27.89 -28.58 19.01
N ASP A 249 28.45 -28.24 17.87
CA ASP A 249 29.15 -26.98 17.71
C ASP A 249 28.17 -25.80 17.92
N PRO A 250 28.66 -24.64 18.41
CA PRO A 250 27.83 -23.45 18.52
C PRO A 250 27.19 -23.10 17.19
N ALA A 251 25.89 -22.79 17.19
CA ALA A 251 25.19 -22.33 15.99
C ALA A 251 25.90 -21.10 15.40
N SER A 252 26.27 -21.20 14.12
CA SER A 252 26.97 -20.14 13.42
C SER A 252 25.97 -19.18 12.79
N LYS A 253 26.14 -17.88 13.04
CA LYS A 253 25.32 -16.84 12.43
C LYS A 253 25.84 -16.58 11.01
N TRP A 254 24.95 -16.63 10.04
CA TRP A 254 25.24 -16.28 8.66
C TRP A 254 25.13 -14.75 8.43
N TYR A 255 25.99 -14.24 7.57
CA TYR A 255 26.08 -12.85 7.13
C TYR A 255 25.98 -12.82 5.60
N ASP A 256 24.97 -12.11 5.10
CA ASP A 256 24.84 -11.86 3.67
C ASP A 256 25.89 -10.83 3.25
N LEU A 257 26.86 -11.24 2.44
CA LEU A 257 27.98 -10.40 2.01
C LEU A 257 27.67 -9.71 0.69
N VAL A 258 27.04 -10.41 -0.25
CA VAL A 258 26.67 -9.85 -1.56
C VAL A 258 25.22 -10.19 -1.85
N LEU A 259 24.43 -9.18 -2.19
CA LEU A 259 23.06 -9.32 -2.71
C LEU A 259 22.97 -8.58 -4.04
N ASP A 260 22.49 -9.25 -5.09
CA ASP A 260 22.29 -8.69 -6.43
C ASP A 260 23.53 -7.95 -6.98
N GLY A 261 24.71 -8.56 -6.82
CA GLY A 261 25.99 -8.00 -7.28
C GLY A 261 26.51 -6.83 -6.42
N LYS A 262 25.83 -6.47 -5.32
CA LYS A 262 26.24 -5.38 -4.43
C LYS A 262 26.76 -5.92 -3.12
N LEU A 263 27.96 -5.47 -2.76
CA LEU A 263 28.57 -5.77 -1.47
C LEU A 263 27.80 -5.07 -0.35
N ILE A 264 27.63 -5.77 0.77
CA ILE A 264 27.11 -5.25 2.03
C ILE A 264 28.29 -5.12 2.99
N GLU A 265 28.93 -3.95 2.98
CA GLU A 265 30.14 -3.67 3.77
C GLU A 265 29.92 -3.86 5.28
N GLU A 266 28.73 -3.50 5.78
CA GLU A 266 28.39 -3.66 7.20
C GLU A 266 28.43 -5.13 7.63
N ASN A 267 27.87 -6.03 6.82
CA ASN A 267 27.87 -7.46 7.10
C ASN A 267 29.27 -8.05 6.96
N LEU A 268 30.04 -7.61 5.96
CA LEU A 268 31.43 -8.02 5.79
C LEU A 268 32.27 -7.65 7.02
N HIS A 269 32.18 -6.39 7.48
CA HIS A 269 32.89 -5.94 8.67
C HIS A 269 32.41 -6.66 9.94
N THR A 270 31.09 -6.87 10.09
CA THR A 270 30.51 -7.55 11.26
C THR A 270 30.91 -9.02 11.32
N SER A 271 31.09 -9.68 10.18
CA SER A 271 31.63 -11.04 10.09
C SER A 271 33.13 -11.13 10.41
N GLY A 272 33.81 -10.00 10.60
CA GLY A 272 35.26 -9.93 10.83
C GLY A 272 36.09 -10.27 9.59
N LYS A 273 35.47 -10.30 8.40
CA LYS A 273 36.14 -10.57 7.12
C LYS A 273 36.44 -9.27 6.38
N ASP A 274 37.37 -9.33 5.44
CA ASP A 274 37.72 -8.20 4.59
C ASP A 274 37.41 -8.49 3.11
N ARG A 275 37.54 -7.46 2.26
CA ARG A 275 37.28 -7.59 0.82
C ARG A 275 38.26 -8.56 0.15
N THR A 276 39.47 -8.67 0.67
CA THR A 276 40.50 -9.60 0.18
C THR A 276 40.04 -11.05 0.36
N TRP A 277 39.53 -11.38 1.55
CA TRP A 277 38.95 -12.68 1.86
C TRP A 277 37.77 -12.98 0.94
N LEU A 278 36.83 -12.03 0.77
CA LEU A 278 35.67 -12.21 -0.09
C LEU A 278 36.07 -12.49 -1.55
N ASN A 279 36.96 -11.68 -2.12
CA ASN A 279 37.43 -11.87 -3.49
C ASN A 279 38.14 -13.21 -3.68
N THR A 280 38.86 -13.68 -2.65
CA THR A 280 39.51 -15.00 -2.67
C THR A 280 38.46 -16.12 -2.69
N GLN A 281 37.41 -16.01 -1.87
CA GLN A 281 36.35 -17.02 -1.83
C GLN A 281 35.49 -17.03 -3.10
N LEU A 282 35.18 -15.85 -3.66
CA LEU A 282 34.50 -15.74 -4.95
C LEU A 282 35.34 -16.36 -6.08
N SER A 283 36.65 -16.09 -6.10
CA SER A 283 37.54 -16.70 -7.10
C SER A 283 37.60 -18.22 -6.98
N ARG A 284 37.61 -18.77 -5.76
CA ARG A 284 37.58 -20.22 -5.51
C ARG A 284 36.28 -20.89 -5.96
N THR A 285 35.17 -20.17 -5.89
CA THR A 285 33.86 -20.62 -6.40
C THR A 285 33.71 -20.34 -7.90
N GLY A 286 34.76 -19.84 -8.55
CA GLY A 286 34.81 -19.57 -9.98
C GLY A 286 34.20 -18.23 -10.39
N ILE A 287 33.79 -17.36 -9.46
CA ILE A 287 33.22 -16.04 -9.75
C ILE A 287 34.34 -15.00 -9.75
N GLY A 288 34.63 -14.43 -10.93
CA GLY A 288 35.76 -13.52 -11.11
C GLY A 288 35.46 -12.07 -10.75
N GLN A 289 34.19 -11.66 -10.86
CA GLN A 289 33.76 -10.30 -10.58
C GLN A 289 32.61 -10.29 -9.58
N LEU A 290 32.67 -9.34 -8.64
CA LEU A 290 31.60 -9.15 -7.65
C LEU A 290 30.23 -8.90 -8.32
N SER A 291 30.21 -8.20 -9.46
CA SER A 291 28.99 -7.91 -10.22
C SER A 291 28.29 -9.15 -10.80
N GLU A 292 29.01 -10.25 -10.98
CA GLU A 292 28.44 -11.53 -11.43
C GLU A 292 27.81 -12.32 -10.27
N THR A 293 28.09 -11.91 -9.02
CA THR A 293 27.63 -12.61 -7.82
C THR A 293 26.20 -12.19 -7.51
N PHE A 294 25.23 -13.09 -7.72
CA PHE A 294 23.85 -12.82 -7.33
C PHE A 294 23.68 -12.88 -5.80
N TYR A 295 24.31 -13.87 -5.18
CA TYR A 295 24.28 -14.03 -3.74
C TYR A 295 25.63 -14.55 -3.25
N ALA A 296 26.12 -13.98 -2.15
CA ALA A 296 27.21 -14.57 -1.37
C ALA A 296 26.98 -14.34 0.11
N ALA A 297 27.24 -15.36 0.92
CA ALA A 297 27.15 -15.29 2.37
C ALA A 297 28.22 -16.13 3.03
N CYS A 298 28.57 -15.75 4.26
CA CYS A 298 29.48 -16.51 5.10
C CYS A 298 28.95 -16.64 6.52
N ASP A 299 29.49 -17.56 7.27
CA ASP A 299 29.24 -17.66 8.70
C ASP A 299 30.53 -17.46 9.52
N ASN A 300 30.40 -17.45 10.85
CA ASN A 300 31.54 -17.29 11.76
C ASN A 300 32.50 -18.50 11.77
N GLN A 301 32.13 -19.62 11.13
CA GLN A 301 32.91 -20.85 11.05
C GLN A 301 33.63 -20.98 9.69
N ASP A 302 33.75 -19.88 8.94
CA ASP A 302 34.36 -19.83 7.61
C ASP A 302 33.62 -20.63 6.53
N ASN A 303 32.39 -21.08 6.79
CA ASN A 303 31.54 -21.60 5.74
C ASN A 303 31.17 -20.46 4.80
N PHE A 304 31.25 -20.72 3.50
CA PHE A 304 30.99 -19.73 2.46
C PHE A 304 30.12 -20.35 1.38
N PHE A 305 29.12 -19.61 0.94
CA PHE A 305 28.27 -19.96 -0.18
C PHE A 305 28.18 -18.77 -1.12
N ALA A 306 28.29 -19.01 -2.43
CA ALA A 306 28.05 -18.01 -3.45
C ALA A 306 27.44 -18.62 -4.71
N CYS A 307 26.62 -17.84 -5.41
CA CYS A 307 26.06 -18.21 -6.71
C CYS A 307 26.02 -17.01 -7.67
N ARG A 308 26.00 -17.33 -8.96
CA ARG A 308 25.84 -16.36 -10.05
C ARG A 308 24.36 -16.12 -10.34
N GLY A 309 24.04 -14.95 -10.86
CA GLY A 309 22.73 -14.68 -11.45
C GLY A 309 22.67 -15.28 -12.85
N GLU A 310 21.63 -16.04 -13.15
CA GLU A 310 21.35 -16.52 -14.52
C GLU A 310 20.91 -15.37 -15.43
#